data_AF-A0A7S3N4Z7-F1
#
_entry.id   AF-A0A7S3N4Z7-F1
#
_cell.length_a   1.000
_cell.length_b   1.000
_cell.length_c   1.000
_cell.angle_alpha   90.00
_cell.angle_beta   90.00
_cell.angle_gamma   90.00
#
_symmetry.space_group_name_H-M   'P 1'
#
loop_
_entity.id
_entity.type
_entity.pdbx_description
1 polymer ?
#
loop_
_entity_poly.entity_id
_entity_poly.type
_entity_poly.pdbx_seq_one_letter_code
_entity_poly.pdbx_strand_id
1 'polypeptide(L)'
;MGGHKHHIEGNPQNIKETDAEMPGKIRRIELIKHNPQLFHLNPYTSSNIYDVSGGFKTIAFTLAGGALAVSYFVNQAAYRPYNFYVLVHQSFGRFLFGSALGGAWGFLKFGDRQKLHNAWVAERLRRRYPESKSLNAADLWQ
;
A
#
# COMPACT_ATOMS: atom_id res chain seq x y z
N MET A 1 33.04 9.78 -44.64
CA MET A 1 32.83 9.15 -43.33
C MET A 1 31.63 9.80 -42.67
N GLY A 2 30.42 9.27 -42.91
CA GLY A 2 29.16 9.85 -42.43
C GLY A 2 28.72 9.17 -41.15
N GLY A 3 28.91 9.84 -40.02
CA GLY A 3 28.42 9.37 -38.71
C GLY A 3 26.94 9.71 -38.55
N HIS A 4 26.07 8.75 -38.83
CA HIS A 4 24.68 8.79 -38.37
C HIS A 4 24.68 8.67 -36.84
N LYS A 5 24.71 9.81 -36.14
CA LYS A 5 24.27 9.86 -34.75
C LYS A 5 22.76 9.66 -34.76
N HIS A 6 22.27 8.59 -34.13
CA HIS A 6 20.85 8.41 -33.87
C HIS A 6 20.34 9.63 -33.10
N HIS A 7 19.62 10.51 -33.79
CA HIS A 7 18.93 11.63 -33.15
C HIS A 7 17.65 11.07 -32.55
N ILE A 8 17.70 10.74 -31.26
CA ILE A 8 16.51 10.36 -30.50
C ILE A 8 15.78 11.67 -30.19
N GLU A 9 14.79 12.02 -31.01
CA GLU A 9 13.83 13.07 -30.67
C GLU A 9 12.96 12.54 -29.53
N GLY A 10 13.26 12.96 -28.30
CA GLY A 10 12.43 12.66 -27.15
C GLY A 10 11.02 13.17 -27.41
N ASN A 11 10.01 12.30 -27.32
CA ASN A 11 8.62 12.66 -27.54
C ASN A 11 8.23 13.84 -26.61
N PRO A 12 7.89 15.03 -27.13
CA PRO A 12 7.58 16.19 -26.30
C PRO A 12 6.25 16.05 -25.54
N GLN A 13 5.41 15.07 -25.93
CA GLN A 13 4.21 14.66 -25.21
C GLN A 13 4.48 13.57 -24.16
N ASN A 14 5.73 13.17 -23.98
CA ASN A 14 6.09 12.17 -22.99
C ASN A 14 5.83 12.67 -21.56
N ILE A 15 5.70 11.72 -20.64
CA ILE A 15 5.53 12.01 -19.21
C ILE A 15 6.70 12.88 -18.73
N LYS A 16 6.36 14.09 -18.27
CA LYS A 16 7.33 15.08 -17.76
C LYS A 16 7.74 14.82 -16.30
N GLU A 17 7.07 13.87 -15.66
CA GLU A 17 7.22 13.56 -14.25
C GLU A 17 8.38 12.60 -14.06
N THR A 18 9.20 12.84 -13.05
CA THR A 18 10.35 11.97 -12.76
C THR A 18 9.88 10.65 -12.13
N ASP A 19 10.66 9.59 -12.27
CA ASP A 19 10.35 8.28 -11.70
C ASP A 19 10.07 8.32 -10.19
N ALA A 20 10.63 9.29 -9.46
CA ALA A 20 10.37 9.52 -8.04
C ALA A 20 8.98 10.12 -7.75
N GLU A 21 8.39 10.85 -8.69
CA GLU A 21 7.09 11.53 -8.56
C GLU A 21 5.91 10.66 -9.03
N MET A 22 6.20 9.59 -9.76
CA MET A 22 5.22 8.66 -10.32
C MET A 22 4.62 7.60 -9.36
N PRO A 23 5.28 7.12 -8.28
CA PRO A 23 4.79 5.98 -7.48
C PRO A 23 3.49 6.26 -6.72
N GLY A 24 3.18 7.53 -6.45
CA GLY A 24 1.96 7.95 -5.75
C GLY A 24 0.78 8.29 -6.67
N LYS A 25 0.94 8.20 -8.00
CA LYS A 25 -0.08 8.62 -8.97
C LYS A 25 -0.83 7.42 -9.55
N ILE A 26 -2.13 7.57 -9.74
CA ILE A 26 -2.97 6.59 -10.44
C ILE A 26 -2.55 6.58 -11.93
N ARG A 27 -2.20 5.40 -12.46
CA ARG A 27 -1.75 5.25 -13.84
C ARG A 27 -2.54 4.19 -14.59
N ARG A 28 -2.57 4.34 -15.92
CA ARG A 28 -3.15 3.35 -16.83
C ARG A 28 -2.32 2.07 -16.78
N ILE A 29 -3.00 0.93 -16.92
CA ILE A 29 -2.37 -0.39 -16.92
C ILE A 29 -1.33 -0.56 -18.03
N GLU A 30 -1.52 0.14 -19.15
CA GLU A 30 -0.59 0.18 -20.28
C GLU A 30 0.78 0.71 -19.86
N LEU A 31 0.84 1.73 -19.00
CA LEU A 31 2.11 2.28 -18.51
C LEU A 31 2.87 1.23 -17.67
N ILE A 32 2.15 0.49 -16.83
CA ILE A 32 2.73 -0.58 -16.00
C ILE A 32 3.27 -1.72 -16.88
N LYS A 33 2.63 -1.99 -18.01
CA LYS A 33 3.08 -3.01 -18.98
C LYS A 33 4.43 -2.63 -19.60
N HIS A 34 4.63 -1.36 -19.93
CA HIS A 34 5.86 -0.89 -20.59
C HIS A 34 7.01 -0.61 -19.62
N ASN A 35 6.71 -0.26 -18.37
CA ASN A 35 7.74 -0.10 -17.33
C ASN A 35 7.26 -0.65 -15.97
N PRO A 36 7.33 -1.98 -15.76
CA PRO A 36 6.88 -2.60 -14.52
C PRO A 36 7.84 -2.34 -13.34
N GLN A 37 9.10 -1.96 -13.59
CA GLN A 37 10.08 -1.64 -12.56
C GLN A 37 9.63 -0.46 -11.70
N LEU A 38 9.06 0.56 -12.34
CA LEU A 38 8.60 1.80 -11.71
C LEU A 38 7.48 1.62 -10.67
N PHE A 39 6.64 0.61 -10.87
CA PHE A 39 5.45 0.35 -10.03
C PHE A 39 5.64 -0.82 -9.05
N HIS A 40 6.83 -1.43 -9.06
CA HIS A 40 7.13 -2.51 -8.15
C HIS A 40 7.27 -1.99 -6.72
N LEU A 41 6.59 -2.64 -5.78
CA LEU A 41 6.73 -2.38 -4.35
C LEU A 41 7.26 -3.65 -3.69
N ASN A 42 8.29 -3.48 -2.86
CA ASN A 42 8.73 -4.56 -1.98
C ASN A 42 7.69 -4.74 -0.86
N PRO A 43 7.04 -5.92 -0.75
CA PRO A 43 6.00 -6.18 0.25
C PRO A 43 6.57 -6.27 1.68
N TYR A 44 7.88 -6.43 1.84
CA TYR A 44 8.54 -6.54 3.15
C TYR A 44 9.02 -5.21 3.72
N THR A 45 8.87 -4.11 2.97
CA THR A 45 9.25 -2.78 3.45
C THR A 45 8.12 -2.15 4.27
N SER A 46 8.40 -1.82 5.53
CA SER A 46 7.42 -1.26 6.47
C SER A 46 6.75 0.02 5.96
N SER A 47 7.49 0.87 5.24
CA SER A 47 6.95 2.08 4.61
C SER A 47 5.88 1.76 3.56
N ASN A 48 6.13 0.76 2.71
CA ASN A 48 5.16 0.36 1.67
C ASN A 48 3.90 -0.23 2.30
N ILE A 49 4.05 -1.06 3.33
CA ILE A 49 2.92 -1.63 4.07
C ILE A 49 2.10 -0.50 4.71
N TYR A 50 2.76 0.45 5.35
CA TYR A 50 2.12 1.61 5.97
C TYR A 50 1.31 2.41 4.96
N ASP A 51 1.92 2.82 3.85
CA ASP A 51 1.24 3.60 2.81
C ASP A 51 0.06 2.84 2.20
N VAL A 52 0.27 1.58 1.81
CA VAL A 52 -0.76 0.75 1.17
C VAL A 52 -1.92 0.48 2.13
N SER A 53 -1.64 0.36 3.43
CA SER A 53 -2.68 0.14 4.44
C SER A 53 -3.57 1.36 4.69
N GLY A 54 -3.24 2.54 4.16
CA GLY A 54 -3.94 3.81 4.43
C GLY A 54 -3.29 4.66 5.53
N GLY A 55 -2.09 4.27 5.95
CA GLY A 55 -1.22 5.02 6.85
C GLY A 55 -1.88 5.37 8.18
N PHE A 56 -1.67 6.61 8.61
CA PHE A 56 -2.15 7.10 9.92
C PHE A 56 -3.65 6.98 10.09
N LYS A 57 -4.45 7.16 9.03
CA LYS A 57 -5.91 7.09 9.11
C LYS A 57 -6.36 5.69 9.51
N THR A 58 -5.78 4.65 8.91
CA THR A 58 -6.10 3.28 9.28
C THR A 58 -5.67 2.96 10.70
N ILE A 59 -4.50 3.42 11.14
CA ILE A 59 -4.06 3.26 12.55
C ILE A 59 -5.03 3.94 13.52
N ALA A 60 -5.48 5.16 13.22
CA ALA A 60 -6.44 5.86 14.05
C ALA A 60 -7.75 5.08 14.17
N PHE A 61 -8.25 4.49 13.09
CA PHE A 61 -9.44 3.64 13.11
C PHE A 61 -9.23 2.33 13.86
N THR A 62 -8.05 1.70 13.76
CA THR A 62 -7.66 0.54 14.57
C THR A 62 -7.73 0.88 16.06
N LEU A 63 -7.08 1.97 16.49
CA LEU A 63 -7.08 2.39 17.89
C LEU A 63 -8.48 2.79 18.38
N ALA A 64 -9.25 3.51 17.55
CA ALA A 64 -10.61 3.89 17.88
C ALA A 64 -11.53 2.66 18.04
N GLY A 65 -11.41 1.67 17.13
CA GLY A 65 -12.16 0.42 17.23
C GLY A 65 -11.85 -0.36 18.51
N GLY A 66 -10.56 -0.47 18.86
CA GLY A 66 -10.13 -1.09 20.11
C GLY A 66 -10.65 -0.37 21.35
N ALA A 67 -10.53 0.96 21.38
CA ALA A 67 -11.02 1.79 22.48
C ALA A 67 -12.54 1.69 22.67
N LEU A 68 -13.31 1.70 21.57
CA LEU A 68 -14.77 1.55 21.61
C LEU A 68 -15.19 0.18 22.15
N ALA A 69 -14.52 -0.90 21.71
CA ALA A 69 -14.83 -2.25 22.16
C ALA A 69 -14.53 -2.44 23.66
N VAL A 70 -13.42 -1.88 24.16
CA VAL A 70 -13.08 -1.88 25.59
C VAL A 70 -14.08 -1.04 26.38
N SER A 71 -14.40 0.17 25.92
CA SER A 71 -15.37 1.05 26.58
C SER A 71 -16.74 0.39 26.73
N TYR A 72 -17.23 -0.26 25.68
CA TYR A 72 -18.47 -1.04 25.73
C TYR A 72 -18.41 -2.16 26.78
N PHE A 73 -17.30 -2.90 26.83
CA PHE A 73 -17.10 -3.97 27.79
C PHE A 73 -17.01 -3.47 29.24
N VAL A 74 -16.23 -2.41 29.50
CA VAL A 74 -16.06 -1.85 30.85
C VAL A 74 -17.40 -1.32 31.39
N ASN A 75 -18.19 -0.66 30.55
CA ASN A 75 -19.54 -0.23 30.92
C ASN A 75 -20.45 -1.42 31.27
N GLN A 76 -20.31 -2.55 30.58
CA GLN A 76 -21.03 -3.78 30.92
C GLN A 76 -20.52 -4.43 32.23
N ALA A 77 -19.20 -4.42 32.42
CA ALA A 77 -18.54 -4.98 33.60
C ALA A 77 -18.88 -4.22 34.89
N ALA A 78 -19.28 -2.94 34.80
CA ALA A 78 -19.77 -2.19 35.95
C ALA A 78 -20.98 -2.85 36.65
N TYR A 79 -21.76 -3.65 35.92
CA TYR A 79 -22.96 -4.34 36.43
C TYR A 79 -22.74 -5.82 36.72
N ARG A 80 -21.54 -6.36 36.50
CA ARG A 80 -21.21 -7.79 36.71
C ARG A 80 -19.86 -7.94 37.41
N PRO A 81 -19.79 -8.58 38.57
CA PRO A 81 -18.52 -8.75 39.27
C PRO A 81 -17.61 -9.71 38.50
N TYR A 82 -16.52 -9.16 37.94
CA TYR A 82 -15.42 -9.92 37.37
C TYR A 82 -14.23 -9.87 38.31
N ASN A 83 -13.49 -10.98 38.42
CA ASN A 83 -12.18 -10.94 39.08
C ASN A 83 -11.17 -10.18 38.21
N PHE A 84 -10.08 -9.70 38.82
CA PHE A 84 -9.07 -8.89 38.14
C PHE A 84 -8.52 -9.55 36.86
N TYR A 85 -8.17 -10.84 36.94
CA TYR A 85 -7.58 -11.57 35.80
C TYR A 85 -8.52 -11.67 34.61
N VAL A 86 -9.80 -11.97 34.86
CA VAL A 86 -10.83 -12.05 33.82
C VAL A 86 -11.08 -10.67 33.22
N LEU A 87 -11.12 -9.61 34.04
CA LEU A 87 -11.31 -8.25 33.55
C LEU A 87 -10.19 -7.82 32.61
N VAL A 88 -8.93 -8.10 32.96
CA VAL A 88 -7.76 -7.76 32.14
C VAL A 88 -7.75 -8.57 30.84
N HIS A 89 -7.92 -9.90 30.92
CA HIS A 89 -7.89 -10.75 29.72
C HIS A 89 -9.05 -10.46 28.77
N GLN A 90 -10.26 -10.24 29.30
CA GLN A 90 -11.40 -9.88 28.46
C GLN A 90 -11.24 -8.48 27.88
N SER A 91 -10.75 -7.50 28.63
CA SER A 91 -10.45 -6.16 28.09
C SER A 91 -9.44 -6.24 26.94
N PHE A 92 -8.34 -7.00 27.11
CA PHE A 92 -7.35 -7.18 26.06
C PHE A 92 -7.94 -7.88 24.82
N GLY A 93 -8.70 -8.96 25.02
CA GLY A 93 -9.39 -9.64 23.92
C GLY A 93 -10.37 -8.74 23.17
N ARG A 94 -11.12 -7.89 23.90
CA ARG A 94 -12.03 -6.90 23.31
C ARG A 94 -11.29 -5.81 22.56
N PHE A 95 -10.16 -5.34 23.10
CA PHE A 95 -9.31 -4.39 22.41
C PHE A 95 -8.80 -4.96 21.09
N LEU A 96 -8.29 -6.19 21.08
CA LEU A 96 -7.82 -6.85 19.86
C LEU A 96 -8.95 -7.03 18.84
N PHE A 97 -10.13 -7.49 19.30
CA PHE A 97 -11.30 -7.64 18.44
C PHE A 97 -11.75 -6.31 17.83
N GLY A 98 -11.92 -5.27 18.66
CA GLY A 98 -12.29 -3.94 18.21
C GLY A 98 -11.25 -3.33 17.28
N SER A 99 -9.97 -3.53 17.57
CA SER A 99 -8.86 -3.08 16.74
C SER A 99 -8.85 -3.76 15.37
N ALA A 100 -9.13 -5.07 15.32
CA ALA A 100 -9.23 -5.79 14.06
C ALA A 100 -10.38 -5.26 13.19
N LEU A 101 -11.57 -5.04 13.77
CA LEU A 101 -12.70 -4.45 13.04
C LEU A 101 -12.43 -3.01 12.59
N GLY A 102 -11.88 -2.19 13.48
CA GLY A 102 -11.51 -0.81 13.18
C GLY A 102 -10.46 -0.73 12.08
N GLY A 103 -9.42 -1.56 12.17
CA GLY A 103 -8.36 -1.65 11.16
C GLY A 103 -8.87 -2.15 9.82
N ALA A 104 -9.76 -3.17 9.80
CA ALA A 104 -10.39 -3.63 8.57
C ALA A 104 -11.24 -2.52 7.92
N TRP A 105 -12.02 -1.79 8.71
CA TRP A 105 -12.80 -0.66 8.21
C TRP A 105 -11.91 0.48 7.70
N GLY A 106 -10.86 0.81 8.45
CA GLY A 106 -9.86 1.81 8.07
C GLY A 106 -9.19 1.44 6.75
N PHE A 107 -8.76 0.18 6.59
CA PHE A 107 -8.20 -0.33 5.35
C PHE A 107 -9.19 -0.25 4.19
N LEU A 108 -10.46 -0.63 4.40
CA LEU A 108 -11.48 -0.50 3.36
C LEU A 108 -11.71 0.96 2.93
N LYS A 109 -11.61 1.93 3.83
CA LYS A 109 -11.86 3.34 3.50
C LYS A 109 -10.63 4.08 2.97
N PHE A 110 -9.45 3.79 3.51
CA PHE A 110 -8.23 4.57 3.26
C PHE A 110 -7.09 3.78 2.63
N GLY A 111 -7.21 2.44 2.57
CA GLY A 111 -6.21 1.60 1.93
C GLY A 111 -6.09 1.92 0.44
N ASP A 112 -4.85 2.09 -0.02
CA ASP A 112 -4.55 2.38 -1.42
C ASP A 112 -4.58 1.09 -2.24
N ARG A 113 -5.81 0.66 -2.55
CA ARG A 113 -6.09 -0.53 -3.35
C ARG A 113 -5.53 -0.43 -4.76
N GLN A 114 -5.42 0.80 -5.30
CA GLN A 114 -4.87 1.02 -6.63
C GLN A 114 -3.35 0.79 -6.63
N LYS A 115 -2.63 1.34 -5.65
CA LYS A 115 -1.19 1.11 -5.48
C LYS A 115 -0.88 -0.37 -5.25
N LEU A 116 -1.71 -1.07 -4.47
CA LEU A 116 -1.61 -2.52 -4.27
C LEU A 116 -1.85 -3.31 -5.59
N HIS A 117 -2.88 -2.95 -6.36
CA HIS A 117 -3.16 -3.57 -7.66
C HIS A 117 -2.01 -3.33 -8.64
N ASN A 118 -1.51 -2.10 -8.74
CA ASN A 118 -0.40 -1.75 -9.63
C ASN A 118 0.85 -2.56 -9.29
N ALA A 119 1.20 -2.66 -8.00
CA ALA A 119 2.33 -3.47 -7.55
C ALA A 119 2.16 -4.96 -7.85
N TRP A 120 0.93 -5.49 -7.71
CA TRP A 120 0.64 -6.88 -8.05
C TRP A 120 0.76 -7.16 -9.56
N VAL A 121 0.23 -6.27 -10.41
CA VAL A 121 0.36 -6.38 -11.86
C VAL A 121 1.84 -6.28 -12.28
N ALA A 122 2.57 -5.31 -11.72
CA ALA A 122 4.00 -5.14 -11.95
C ALA A 122 4.80 -6.39 -11.58
N GLU A 123 4.53 -7.00 -10.43
CA GLU A 123 5.19 -8.23 -9.99
C GLU A 123 4.88 -9.41 -10.92
N ARG A 124 3.62 -9.57 -11.36
CA ARG A 124 3.27 -10.60 -12.35
C ARG A 124 4.00 -10.41 -13.68
N LEU A 125 4.08 -9.18 -14.17
CA LEU A 125 4.79 -8.86 -15.41
C LEU A 125 6.29 -9.13 -15.28
N ARG A 126 6.92 -8.73 -14.17
CA ARG A 126 8.33 -9.04 -13.86
C ARG A 126 8.62 -10.53 -13.82
N ARG A 127 7.66 -11.35 -13.38
CA ARG A 127 7.80 -12.82 -13.38
C ARG A 127 7.63 -13.43 -14.77
N ARG A 128 6.73 -12.87 -15.58
CA ARG A 128 6.45 -13.36 -16.93
C ARG A 128 7.53 -12.97 -17.94
N TYR A 129 8.10 -11.78 -17.79
CA TYR A 129 9.09 -11.18 -18.69
C TYR A 129 10.32 -10.77 -17.86
N PRO A 130 11.21 -11.69 -17.47
CA PRO A 130 12.35 -11.39 -16.61
C PRO A 130 13.31 -10.34 -17.19
N GLU A 131 13.38 -10.21 -18.51
CA GLU A 131 14.10 -9.16 -19.25
C GLU A 131 13.62 -7.74 -18.91
N SER A 132 12.37 -7.59 -18.45
CA SER A 132 11.86 -6.30 -17.99
C SER A 132 12.49 -5.80 -16.69
N LYS A 133 13.23 -6.65 -15.95
CA LYS A 133 13.92 -6.28 -14.71
C LYS A 133 15.22 -5.53 -14.97
N SER A 134 15.83 -5.73 -16.14
CA SER A 134 17.05 -5.05 -16.57
C SER A 134 16.78 -3.77 -17.36
N LEU A 135 15.53 -3.54 -17.79
CA LEU A 135 15.13 -2.32 -18.47
C LEU A 135 15.20 -1.14 -17.50
N ASN A 136 16.11 -0.21 -17.77
CA ASN A 136 16.13 1.10 -17.13
C ASN A 136 15.39 2.11 -18.01
N ALA A 137 14.97 3.23 -17.42
CA ALA A 137 14.29 4.29 -18.17
C ALA A 137 15.08 4.79 -19.39
N ALA A 138 16.41 4.67 -19.36
CA ALA A 138 17.31 5.00 -20.48
C ALA A 138 17.19 4.03 -21.67
N ASP A 139 16.80 2.77 -21.43
CA ASP A 139 16.73 1.72 -22.46
C ASP A 139 15.42 1.75 -23.25
N LEU A 140 14.39 2.46 -22.75
CA LEU A 140 13.05 2.53 -23.37
C LEU A 140 13.01 3.44 -24.62
N TRP A 141 14.09 4.15 -24.90
CA TRP A 141 14.20 5.14 -25.99
C TRP A 141 15.25 4.79 -27.05
N GLN A 142 15.87 3.61 -26.95
CA GLN A 142 16.71 3.03 -28.01
C GLN A 142 15.86 2.19 -28.96
#